data_AF-A0A959Y4Q6-F1
#
_entry.id   AF-A0A959Y4Q6-F1
#
_cell.length_a   1.000
_cell.length_b   1.000
_cell.length_c   1.000
_cell.angle_alpha   90.00
_cell.angle_beta   90.00
_cell.angle_gamma   90.00
#
_symmetry.space_group_name_H-M   'P 1'
#
loop_
_entity.id
_entity.type
_entity.pdbx_description
1 polymer ?
#
loop_
_entity_poly.entity_id
_entity_poly.type
_entity_poly.pdbx_seq_one_letter_code
_entity_poly.pdbx_strand_id
1 'polypeptide(L)'
;AERLAAVRKVFPPDQVHVFRFEDLERDPQGVCDPLFKALDLTPWVLRSKEQVHNPTRMSRSARVATWMHWLRREENPLKRMVRGIMPYTTYQRMAVGLQGLNRSGRRFPPMDPS
;
A
#
# COMPACT_ATOMS: atom_id res chain seq x y z
N ALA A 1 -18.60 6.64 -9.94
CA ALA A 1 -19.88 6.01 -10.37
C ALA A 1 -19.92 5.78 -11.88
N GLU A 2 -19.58 6.80 -12.68
CA GLU A 2 -19.66 6.75 -14.16
C GLU A 2 -18.89 5.59 -14.82
N ARG A 3 -17.67 5.29 -14.37
CA ARG A 3 -16.87 4.17 -14.90
C ARG A 3 -17.49 2.79 -14.63
N LEU A 4 -18.14 2.60 -13.49
CA LEU A 4 -18.81 1.33 -13.18
C LEU A 4 -20.04 1.12 -14.07
N ALA A 5 -20.76 2.20 -14.39
CA ALA A 5 -21.88 2.14 -15.32
C ALA A 5 -21.43 1.72 -16.73
N ALA A 6 -20.25 2.16 -17.18
CA ALA A 6 -19.68 1.72 -18.46
C ALA A 6 -19.36 0.21 -18.47
N VAL A 7 -18.76 -0.31 -17.39
CA VAL A 7 -18.46 -1.75 -17.25
C VAL A 7 -19.74 -2.59 -17.30
N ARG A 8 -20.80 -2.15 -16.60
CA ARG A 8 -22.10 -2.85 -16.56
C ARG A 8 -22.88 -2.83 -17.89
N LYS A 9 -22.48 -2.00 -18.86
CA LYS A 9 -23.04 -2.05 -20.23
C LYS A 9 -22.49 -3.22 -21.04
N VAL A 10 -21.30 -3.71 -20.68
CA VAL A 10 -20.58 -4.77 -21.40
C VAL A 10 -20.71 -6.09 -20.67
N PHE A 11 -20.59 -6.07 -19.35
CA PHE A 11 -20.64 -7.26 -18.51
C PHE A 11 -21.95 -7.29 -17.72
N PRO A 12 -22.66 -8.44 -17.69
CA PRO A 12 -23.85 -8.59 -16.89
C PRO A 12 -23.52 -8.47 -15.39
N PRO A 13 -24.50 -8.08 -14.55
CA PRO A 13 -24.24 -7.70 -13.16
C PRO A 13 -23.64 -8.82 -12.29
N ASP A 14 -23.93 -10.07 -12.61
CA ASP A 14 -23.43 -11.29 -11.96
C ASP A 14 -21.94 -11.53 -12.19
N GLN A 15 -21.37 -11.01 -13.29
CA GLN A 15 -19.94 -11.10 -13.60
C GLN A 15 -19.11 -9.96 -13.02
N VAL A 16 -19.74 -8.98 -12.36
CA VAL A 16 -19.07 -7.78 -11.84
C VAL A 16 -19.14 -7.74 -10.32
N HIS A 17 -18.07 -8.18 -9.67
CA HIS A 17 -17.92 -8.11 -8.21
C HIS A 17 -17.20 -6.81 -7.81
N VAL A 18 -17.82 -6.02 -6.91
CA VAL A 18 -17.26 -4.75 -6.44
C VAL A 18 -17.02 -4.82 -4.95
N PHE A 19 -15.77 -4.62 -4.56
CA PHE A 19 -15.35 -4.55 -3.16
C PHE A 19 -14.81 -3.17 -2.86
N ARG A 20 -14.99 -2.71 -1.62
CA ARG A 20 -14.36 -1.48 -1.16
C ARG A 20 -12.95 -1.79 -0.68
N PHE A 21 -12.10 -0.79 -0.79
CA PHE A 21 -10.73 -0.91 -0.30
C PHE A 21 -10.70 -1.11 1.22
N GLU A 22 -11.59 -0.44 1.95
CA GLU A 22 -11.70 -0.52 3.41
C GLU A 22 -12.13 -1.91 3.88
N ASP A 23 -12.97 -2.60 3.08
CA ASP A 23 -13.38 -3.98 3.36
C ASP A 23 -12.20 -4.95 3.23
N LEU A 24 -11.36 -4.74 2.20
CA LEU A 24 -10.14 -5.52 1.98
C LEU A 24 -9.10 -5.30 3.09
N GLU A 25 -8.97 -4.07 3.60
CA GLU A 25 -8.04 -3.75 4.69
C GLU A 25 -8.47 -4.39 6.02
N ARG A 26 -9.77 -4.28 6.34
CA ARG A 26 -10.35 -4.83 7.56
C ARG A 26 -10.32 -6.36 7.54
N ASP A 27 -10.90 -6.98 6.52
CA ASP A 27 -11.08 -8.42 6.40
C ASP A 27 -10.78 -8.93 4.98
N PRO A 28 -9.49 -9.18 4.67
CA PRO A 28 -9.10 -9.64 3.34
C PRO A 28 -9.60 -11.05 3.01
N GLN A 29 -9.72 -11.94 4.01
CA GLN A 29 -10.22 -13.29 3.78
C GLN A 29 -11.69 -13.24 3.37
N GLY A 30 -12.52 -12.45 4.08
CA GLY A 30 -13.93 -12.27 3.74
C GLY A 30 -14.17 -11.64 2.36
N VAL A 31 -13.20 -10.89 1.83
CA VAL A 31 -13.24 -10.38 0.44
C VAL A 31 -12.76 -11.42 -0.58
N CYS A 32 -11.72 -12.19 -0.26
CA CYS A 32 -11.15 -13.17 -1.17
C CYS A 32 -12.00 -14.45 -1.31
N ASP A 33 -12.66 -14.91 -0.26
CA ASP A 33 -13.53 -16.10 -0.31
C ASP A 33 -14.63 -16.03 -1.38
N PRO A 34 -15.44 -14.95 -1.47
CA PRO A 34 -16.44 -14.84 -2.54
C PRO A 34 -15.80 -14.70 -3.93
N LEU A 35 -14.60 -14.12 -4.04
CA LEU A 35 -13.86 -14.05 -5.31
C LEU A 35 -13.39 -15.43 -5.76
N PHE A 36 -12.81 -16.22 -4.87
CA PHE A 36 -12.38 -17.59 -5.18
C PHE A 36 -13.58 -18.44 -5.59
N LYS A 37 -14.70 -18.32 -4.88
CA LYS A 37 -15.95 -18.99 -5.25
C LYS A 37 -16.47 -18.56 -6.62
N ALA A 38 -16.45 -17.27 -6.94
CA ALA A 38 -16.91 -16.76 -8.23
C ALA A 38 -16.03 -17.22 -9.41
N LEU A 39 -14.75 -17.48 -9.15
CA LEU A 39 -13.78 -17.96 -10.14
C LEU A 39 -13.64 -19.49 -10.18
N ASP A 40 -14.47 -20.21 -9.42
CA ASP A 40 -14.38 -21.66 -9.25
C ASP A 40 -12.98 -22.14 -8.80
N LEU A 41 -12.34 -21.35 -7.94
CA LEU A 41 -11.04 -21.65 -7.36
C LEU A 41 -11.22 -22.33 -6.00
N THR A 42 -10.36 -23.30 -5.72
CA THR A 42 -10.29 -23.97 -4.42
C THR A 42 -10.09 -22.92 -3.32
N PRO A 43 -10.86 -22.98 -2.21
CA PRO A 43 -10.71 -22.03 -1.11
C PRO A 43 -9.27 -21.99 -0.60
N TRP A 44 -8.65 -20.82 -0.72
CA TRP A 44 -7.28 -20.60 -0.26
C TRP A 44 -7.29 -19.74 1.00
N VAL A 45 -6.71 -20.27 2.07
CA VAL A 45 -6.53 -19.50 3.30
C VAL A 45 -5.35 -18.58 3.10
N LEU A 46 -5.59 -17.27 3.13
CA LEU A 46 -4.54 -16.26 3.12
C LEU A 46 -3.71 -16.45 4.38
N ARG A 47 -2.43 -16.85 4.21
CA ARG A 47 -1.50 -16.92 5.33
C ARG A 47 -1.34 -15.52 5.92
N SER A 48 -1.44 -15.46 7.25
CA SER A 48 -1.47 -14.29 8.13
C SER A 48 -0.87 -12.99 7.57
N LYS A 49 -1.53 -11.85 7.87
CA LYS A 49 -1.10 -10.45 7.69
C LYS A 49 0.35 -10.13 8.16
N GLU A 50 1.01 -11.07 8.83
CA GLU A 50 2.39 -11.01 9.33
C GLU A 50 3.45 -11.23 8.24
N GLN A 51 3.12 -11.89 7.13
CA GLN A 51 4.01 -11.93 5.96
C GLN A 51 3.81 -10.66 5.13
N VAL A 52 4.50 -9.60 5.53
CA VAL A 52 4.65 -8.40 4.70
C VAL A 52 5.26 -8.82 3.38
N HIS A 53 4.46 -8.77 2.30
CA HIS A 53 4.86 -9.16 0.95
C HIS A 53 6.09 -8.39 0.43
N ASN A 54 6.52 -7.33 1.13
CA ASN A 54 7.64 -6.47 0.76
C ASN A 54 8.50 -6.12 2.00
N PRO A 55 9.35 -7.04 2.51
CA PRO A 55 10.24 -6.77 3.63
C PRO A 55 11.27 -5.64 3.33
N THR A 56 11.48 -5.32 2.05
CA THR A 56 12.25 -4.17 1.56
C THR A 56 11.67 -2.80 1.89
N ARG A 57 10.40 -2.71 2.28
CA ARG A 57 9.76 -1.48 2.80
C ARG A 57 9.76 -1.38 4.32
N MET A 58 10.25 -2.40 5.04
CA MET A 58 10.38 -2.30 6.49
C MET A 58 11.40 -1.22 6.84
N SER A 59 10.98 -0.27 7.67
CA SER A 59 11.90 0.65 8.29
C SER A 59 12.91 -0.12 9.12
N ARG A 60 14.19 0.17 8.96
CA ARG A 60 15.25 -0.40 9.81
C ARG A 60 15.01 -0.08 11.29
N SER A 61 14.31 1.01 11.60
CA SER A 61 13.96 1.41 12.97
C SER A 61 12.52 1.94 13.06
N ALA A 62 11.75 1.36 13.98
CA ALA A 62 10.38 1.80 14.28
C ALA A 62 10.35 3.28 14.71
N ARG A 63 11.34 3.73 15.51
CA ARG A 63 11.44 5.13 15.95
C ARG A 63 11.67 6.08 14.78
N VAL A 64 12.51 5.69 13.82
CA VAL A 64 12.79 6.48 12.61
C VAL A 64 11.56 6.51 11.69
N ALA A 65 10.82 5.42 11.57
CA ALA A 65 9.54 5.40 10.86
C ALA A 65 8.53 6.35 11.48
N THR A 66 8.32 6.30 12.81
CA THR A 66 7.40 7.20 13.51
C THR A 66 7.77 8.65 13.29
N TRP A 67 9.06 8.99 13.37
CA TRP A 67 9.54 10.36 13.13
C TRP A 67 9.35 10.80 11.67
N MET A 68 9.64 9.92 10.69
CA MET A 68 9.37 10.20 9.27
C MET A 68 7.89 10.36 8.98
N HIS A 69 7.02 9.55 9.59
CA HIS A 69 5.57 9.71 9.46
C HIS A 69 5.10 11.04 10.04
N TRP A 70 5.63 11.44 11.21
CA TRP A 70 5.34 12.74 11.82
C TRP A 70 5.81 13.92 10.95
N LEU A 71 7.01 13.83 10.35
CA LEU A 71 7.54 14.85 9.43
C LEU A 71 6.73 14.97 8.13
N ARG A 72 6.08 13.90 7.69
CA ARG A 72 5.27 13.88 6.47
C ARG A 72 3.88 14.49 6.65
N ARG A 73 3.34 14.51 7.87
CA ARG A 73 2.01 15.10 8.15
C ARG A 73 1.94 16.52 7.60
N GLU A 74 0.80 16.84 6.99
CA GLU A 74 0.59 18.09 6.27
C GLU A 74 0.60 19.31 7.19
N GLU A 75 0.24 19.10 8.46
CA GLU A 75 0.16 20.12 9.50
C GLU A 75 1.49 20.36 10.25
N ASN A 76 2.60 19.78 9.80
CA ASN A 76 3.86 19.88 10.56
C ASN A 76 4.45 21.31 10.50
N PRO A 77 4.64 22.00 11.65
CA PRO A 77 5.16 23.37 11.68
C PRO A 77 6.58 23.47 11.12
N LEU A 78 7.42 22.43 11.30
CA LEU A 78 8.76 22.38 10.72
C LEU A 78 8.72 22.39 9.18
N LYS A 79 7.76 21.70 8.59
CA LYS A 79 7.59 21.63 7.13
C LYS A 79 7.17 22.99 6.55
N ARG A 80 6.37 23.77 7.28
CA ARG A 80 6.00 25.15 6.90
C ARG A 80 7.22 26.07 6.92
N MET A 81 8.07 25.97 7.94
CA MET A 81 9.30 26.76 8.03
C MET A 81 10.30 26.40 6.94
N VAL A 82 10.56 25.11 6.71
CA VAL A 82 11.56 24.66 5.73
C VAL A 82 11.11 24.93 4.29
N ARG A 83 9.81 24.83 3.98
CA ARG A 83 9.27 25.19 2.66
C ARG A 83 9.45 26.66 2.31
N GLY A 84 9.50 27.55 3.31
CA GLY A 84 9.72 28.98 3.09
C GLY A 84 11.18 29.36 2.79
N ILE A 85 12.14 28.53 3.20
CA ILE A 85 13.58 28.83 3.11
C ILE A 85 14.27 27.99 2.02
N MET A 86 13.70 26.83 1.66
CA MET A 86 14.35 25.86 0.78
C MET A 86 13.60 25.66 -0.53
N PRO A 87 14.30 25.66 -1.69
CA PRO A 87 13.71 25.30 -2.98
C PRO A 87 13.08 23.91 -2.94
N TYR A 88 11.91 23.77 -3.56
CA TYR A 88 11.11 22.54 -3.54
C TYR A 88 11.89 21.31 -4.06
N THR A 89 12.77 21.50 -5.03
CA THR A 89 13.63 20.45 -5.59
C THR A 89 14.64 19.91 -4.57
N THR A 90 15.23 20.78 -3.74
CA THR A 90 16.16 20.40 -2.67
C THR A 90 15.43 19.65 -1.56
N TYR A 91 14.23 20.12 -1.19
CA TYR A 91 13.35 19.43 -0.24
C TYR A 91 13.00 18.02 -0.72
N GLN A 92 12.64 17.86 -1.99
CA GLN A 92 12.35 16.53 -2.56
C GLN A 92 13.57 15.61 -2.52
N ARG A 93 14.77 16.10 -2.88
CA ARG A 93 16.01 15.31 -2.81
C ARG A 93 16.33 14.85 -1.39
N MET A 94 16.18 15.73 -0.40
CA MET A 94 16.36 15.38 1.02
C MET A 94 15.34 14.35 1.49
N ALA A 95 14.06 14.51 1.12
CA ALA A 95 13.02 13.57 1.47
C ALA A 95 13.27 12.16 0.88
N VAL A 96 13.79 12.08 -0.35
CA VAL A 96 14.18 10.82 -1.00
C VAL A 96 15.42 10.21 -0.32
N GLY A 97 16.44 11.03 -0.01
CA GLY A 97 17.64 10.56 0.70
C GLY A 97 17.32 9.99 2.08
N LEU A 98 16.50 10.70 2.87
CA LEU A 98 16.04 10.24 4.18
C LEU A 98 15.25 8.93 4.08
N GLN A 99 14.40 8.78 3.06
CA GLN A 99 13.71 7.52 2.79
C GLN A 99 14.67 6.37 2.45
N GLY A 100 15.72 6.67 1.69
CA GLY A 100 16.77 5.72 1.34
C GLY A 100 17.52 5.19 2.57
N LEU A 101 17.78 6.05 3.57
CA LEU A 101 18.47 5.67 4.80
C LEU A 101 17.70 4.67 5.66
N ASN A 102 16.37 4.74 5.64
CA ASN A 102 15.51 3.84 6.41
C ASN A 102 15.08 2.58 5.62
N ARG A 103 15.48 2.47 4.35
CA ARG A 103 15.19 1.29 3.52
C ARG A 103 16.05 0.12 3.98
N SER A 104 15.46 -1.04 4.19
CA SER A 104 16.22 -2.25 4.50
C SER A 104 17.04 -2.66 3.25
N GLY A 105 18.34 -2.89 3.41
CA GLY A 105 19.24 -3.28 2.30
C GLY A 105 19.09 -4.72 1.84
N ARG A 106 18.06 -5.44 2.31
CA ARG A 106 17.79 -6.83 1.95
C ARG A 106 17.18 -6.83 0.55
N ARG A 107 17.71 -7.59 -0.40
CA ARG A 107 17.02 -7.79 -1.69
C ARG A 107 15.77 -8.64 -1.48
N PHE A 108 14.77 -8.46 -2.34
CA PHE A 108 13.66 -9.41 -2.43
C PHE A 108 14.24 -10.80 -2.69
N PRO A 109 13.81 -11.85 -1.96
CA PRO A 109 14.07 -13.20 -2.43
C PRO A 109 13.42 -13.35 -3.82
N PRO A 110 14.06 -14.06 -4.76
CA PRO A 110 13.43 -14.40 -6.03
C PRO A 110 12.10 -15.11 -5.73
N MET A 111 11.07 -14.79 -6.52
CA MET A 111 9.76 -15.41 -6.37
C MET A 111 9.92 -16.92 -6.60
N ASP A 112 9.46 -17.73 -5.64
CA ASP A 112 9.53 -19.19 -5.72
C ASP A 112 8.58 -19.65 -6.83
N PRO A 113 9.04 -20.41 -7.85
CA PRO A 113 8.21 -20.83 -8.98
C PRO A 113 7.27 -22.01 -8.66
N SER A 114 7.07 -22.35 -7.38
CA SER A 114 6.27 -23.51 -6.94
C SER A 114 4.76 -23.29 -7.07
#